data_AF-A0A963DLE5-F1
#
_entry.id   AF-A0A963DLE5-F1
#
_cell.length_a   1.000
_cell.length_b   1.000
_cell.length_c   1.000
_cell.angle_alpha   90.00
_cell.angle_beta   90.00
_cell.angle_gamma   90.00
#
_symmetry.space_group_name_H-M   'P 1'
#
loop_
_entity.id
_entity.type
_entity.pdbx_description
1 polymer ?
#
loop_
_entity_poly.entity_id
_entity_poly.type
_entity_poly.pdbx_seq_one_letter_code
_entity_poly.pdbx_strand_id
1 'polypeptide(L)'
;MQVLARGSVVTTTSKSFTIDAIVNPVITTLITHYYVAILNRFRLLSVAINHAQSEWGWRLNNPVTGRTLAEPEGRARWITQAEAQTLIEAAEAKPQATHYLPDFIRLAINTGMRRGELLGLEWNRVDFSANLIYLAGMYTKSGKHRSIPIMRAHETH
;
A
#
# COMPACT_ATOMS: atom_id res chain seq x y z
N MET A 1 7.42 72.50 20.35
CA MET A 1 6.11 72.16 20.95
C MET A 1 5.07 72.29 19.84
N GLN A 2 4.43 71.16 19.47
CA GLN A 2 3.42 70.93 18.40
C GLN A 2 3.66 71.45 16.98
N VAL A 3 3.69 70.54 15.98
CA VAL A 3 3.01 70.68 14.67
C VAL A 3 2.59 69.27 14.15
N LEU A 4 1.39 69.22 13.56
CA LEU A 4 0.59 68.10 13.06
C LEU A 4 0.99 67.58 11.65
N ALA A 5 0.69 66.31 11.32
CA ALA A 5 0.30 65.82 9.98
C ALA A 5 -0.19 64.35 10.10
N ARG A 6 -1.50 64.05 10.14
CA ARG A 6 -2.39 63.67 9.02
C ARG A 6 -1.76 62.75 7.96
N GLY A 7 -2.27 61.52 7.87
CA GLY A 7 -2.04 60.61 6.75
C GLY A 7 -2.45 59.16 7.04
N SER A 8 -3.74 58.87 7.16
CA SER A 8 -4.26 57.51 7.25
C SER A 8 -4.14 56.81 5.89
N VAL A 9 -3.26 55.83 5.76
CA VAL A 9 -3.21 54.93 4.61
C VAL A 9 -3.91 53.64 5.01
N VAL A 10 -5.15 53.47 4.53
CA VAL A 10 -5.88 52.20 4.57
C VAL A 10 -5.23 51.28 3.54
N THR A 11 -4.39 50.35 3.97
CA THR A 11 -3.79 49.34 3.08
C THR A 11 -4.78 48.20 2.91
N THR A 12 -5.50 48.22 1.79
CA THR A 12 -6.33 47.11 1.31
C THR A 12 -5.48 45.84 1.17
N THR A 13 -5.71 44.87 2.05
CA THR A 13 -5.12 43.52 1.95
C THR A 13 -5.79 42.77 0.80
N SER A 14 -5.21 42.81 -0.40
CA SER A 14 -5.56 41.87 -1.46
C SER A 14 -5.03 40.49 -1.06
N LYS A 15 -5.93 39.52 -0.92
CA LYS A 15 -5.59 38.10 -0.75
C LYS A 15 -4.86 37.64 -2.03
N SER A 16 -3.54 37.73 -2.05
CA SER A 16 -2.72 37.02 -3.02
C SER A 16 -2.82 35.53 -2.71
N PHE A 17 -3.66 34.83 -3.47
CA PHE A 17 -3.61 33.37 -3.56
C PHE A 17 -2.28 33.03 -4.26
N THR A 18 -1.22 32.89 -3.48
CA THR A 18 0.15 32.69 -3.97
C THR A 18 0.24 31.34 -4.68
N ILE A 19 0.76 31.37 -5.91
CA ILE A 19 1.11 30.19 -6.72
C ILE A 19 1.92 29.17 -5.89
N ASP A 20 2.69 29.64 -4.91
CA ASP A 20 3.44 28.86 -3.93
C ASP A 20 2.59 27.85 -3.14
N ALA A 21 1.32 28.18 -2.84
CA ALA A 21 0.44 27.29 -2.06
C ALA A 21 0.01 26.02 -2.84
N ILE A 22 0.06 26.05 -4.17
CA ILE A 22 -0.26 24.91 -5.05
C ILE A 22 1.01 24.25 -5.57
N VAL A 23 2.02 25.05 -5.92
CA VAL A 23 3.28 24.55 -6.48
C VAL A 23 4.09 23.80 -5.42
N ASN A 24 4.13 24.27 -4.18
CA ASN A 24 4.89 23.63 -3.10
C ASN A 24 4.40 22.20 -2.75
N PRO A 25 3.10 21.92 -2.54
CA PRO A 25 2.67 20.55 -2.26
C PRO A 25 2.83 19.62 -3.47
N VAL A 26 2.64 20.11 -4.71
CA VAL A 26 2.83 19.29 -5.92
C VAL A 26 4.30 18.95 -6.12
N ILE A 27 5.20 19.93 -6.02
CA ILE A 27 6.66 19.71 -6.10
C ILE A 27 7.13 18.80 -4.95
N THR A 28 6.69 19.05 -3.71
CA THR A 28 7.04 18.20 -2.56
C THR A 28 6.55 16.76 -2.74
N THR A 29 5.35 16.56 -3.26
CA THR A 29 4.80 15.22 -3.53
C THR A 29 5.57 14.51 -4.63
N LEU A 30 5.90 15.20 -5.72
CA LEU A 30 6.70 14.65 -6.82
C LEU A 30 8.12 14.30 -6.33
N ILE A 31 8.81 15.21 -5.65
CA ILE A 31 10.15 14.96 -5.09
C ILE A 31 10.10 13.77 -4.13
N THR A 32 9.14 13.71 -3.22
CA THR A 32 9.01 12.60 -2.27
C THR A 32 8.76 11.27 -3.00
N HIS A 33 7.86 11.25 -3.99
CA HIS A 33 7.53 10.04 -4.75
C HIS A 33 8.73 9.51 -5.55
N TYR A 34 9.45 10.39 -6.26
CA TYR A 34 10.65 10.01 -7.00
C TYR A 34 11.81 9.63 -6.06
N TYR A 35 11.97 10.33 -4.94
CA TYR A 35 13.02 10.07 -3.96
C TYR A 35 12.88 8.69 -3.30
N VAL A 36 11.67 8.30 -2.88
CA VAL A 36 11.40 6.96 -2.34
C VAL A 36 11.70 5.87 -3.38
N ALA A 37 11.29 6.07 -4.64
CA ALA A 37 11.57 5.12 -5.70
C ALA A 37 13.08 4.95 -5.98
N ILE A 38 13.83 6.06 -5.98
CA ILE A 38 15.29 6.07 -6.17
C ILE A 38 15.99 5.37 -5.00
N LEU A 39 15.57 5.61 -3.77
CA LEU A 39 16.17 4.99 -2.58
C LEU A 39 15.91 3.50 -2.47
N ASN A 40 14.74 3.03 -2.90
CA ASN A 40 14.48 1.60 -3.00
C ASN A 40 15.45 0.90 -3.97
N ARG A 41 15.90 1.58 -5.04
CA ARG A 41 16.94 1.06 -5.95
C ARG A 41 18.33 1.05 -5.29
N PHE A 42 18.64 2.06 -4.47
CA PHE A 42 19.88 2.06 -3.70
C PHE A 42 19.93 0.92 -2.66
N ARG A 43 18.80 0.53 -2.08
CA ARG A 43 18.72 -0.62 -1.17
C ARG A 43 19.17 -1.92 -1.85
N LEU A 44 18.80 -2.13 -3.11
CA LEU A 44 19.28 -3.28 -3.90
C LEU A 44 20.80 -3.26 -4.08
N LEU A 45 21.36 -2.10 -4.42
CA LEU A 45 22.81 -1.92 -4.55
C LEU A 45 23.54 -2.21 -3.23
N SER A 46 23.00 -1.73 -2.11
CA SER A 46 23.56 -1.98 -0.77
C SER A 46 23.62 -3.48 -0.46
N VAL A 47 22.53 -4.21 -0.74
CA VAL A 47 22.49 -5.68 -0.54
C VAL A 47 23.50 -6.39 -1.43
N ALA A 48 23.62 -6.00 -2.70
CA ALA A 48 24.58 -6.60 -3.62
C ALA A 48 26.04 -6.41 -3.17
N ILE A 49 26.39 -5.20 -2.72
CA ILE A 49 27.75 -4.92 -2.22
C ILE A 49 28.02 -5.69 -0.92
N ASN A 50 27.05 -5.73 0.00
CA ASN A 50 27.18 -6.51 1.24
C ASN A 50 27.35 -8.01 0.96
N HIS A 51 26.64 -8.54 -0.03
CA HIS A 51 26.79 -9.93 -0.46
C HIS A 51 28.16 -10.20 -1.07
N ALA A 52 28.67 -9.31 -1.93
CA ALA A 52 30.02 -9.42 -2.49
C ALA A 52 31.10 -9.35 -1.41
N GLN A 53 30.89 -8.56 -0.35
CA GLN A 53 31.78 -8.54 0.82
C GLN A 53 31.73 -9.83 1.62
N SER A 54 30.53 -10.35 1.91
CA SER A 54 30.35 -11.53 2.79
C SER A 54 30.72 -12.84 2.12
N GLU A 55 30.26 -13.06 0.88
CA GLU A 55 30.44 -14.34 0.17
C GLU A 55 31.72 -14.38 -0.65
N TRP A 56 32.12 -13.26 -1.27
CA TRP A 56 33.27 -13.23 -2.18
C TRP A 56 34.51 -12.56 -1.58
N GLY A 57 34.40 -12.04 -0.35
CA GLY A 57 35.51 -11.40 0.36
C GLY A 57 35.96 -10.07 -0.27
N TRP A 58 35.14 -9.45 -1.12
CA TRP A 58 35.50 -8.22 -1.81
C TRP A 58 35.51 -7.04 -0.83
N ARG A 59 36.63 -6.33 -0.72
CA ARG A 59 36.76 -5.13 0.13
C ARG A 59 36.24 -3.88 -0.57
N LEU A 60 34.99 -3.90 -0.99
CA LEU A 60 34.32 -2.72 -1.53
C LEU A 60 33.85 -1.82 -0.38
N ASN A 61 33.94 -0.50 -0.52
CA ASN A 61 33.24 0.39 0.40
C ASN A 61 31.79 0.56 -0.07
N ASN A 62 30.80 0.33 0.79
CA ASN A 62 29.39 0.48 0.43
C ASN A 62 28.92 1.92 0.72
N PRO A 63 28.71 2.78 -0.31
CA PRO A 63 28.34 4.18 -0.13
C PRO A 63 26.88 4.36 0.32
N VAL A 64 26.08 3.28 0.33
CA VAL A 64 24.65 3.28 0.65
C VAL A 64 24.40 2.83 2.09
N THR A 65 25.41 2.32 2.80
CA THR A 65 25.30 1.95 4.21
C THR A 65 24.80 3.14 5.04
N GLY A 66 23.71 2.95 5.79
CA GLY A 66 23.09 4.01 6.59
C GLY A 66 22.30 5.06 5.80
N ARG A 67 22.24 4.98 4.47
CA ARG A 67 21.47 5.90 3.60
C ARG A 67 20.15 5.31 3.12
N THR A 68 19.66 4.27 3.79
CA THR A 68 18.35 3.68 3.50
C THR A 68 17.30 4.47 4.26
N LEU A 69 16.30 5.01 3.59
CA LEU A 69 15.15 5.60 4.28
C LEU A 69 14.36 4.51 4.99
N ALA A 70 13.74 4.90 6.11
CA ALA A 70 12.66 4.13 6.69
C ALA A 70 11.59 3.90 5.62
N GLU A 71 11.16 2.65 5.51
CA GLU A 71 10.04 2.32 4.62
C GLU A 71 8.84 3.16 5.09
N PRO A 72 8.21 3.95 4.19
CA PRO A 72 7.06 4.74 4.59
C PRO A 72 6.04 3.78 5.21
N GLU A 73 5.46 4.16 6.35
CA GLU A 73 4.45 3.34 7.02
C GLU A 73 3.40 2.95 5.97
N GLY A 74 3.34 1.64 5.67
CA GLY A 74 2.40 1.12 4.69
C GLY A 74 1.01 1.58 5.09
N ARG A 75 0.19 1.98 4.11
CA ARG A 75 -1.17 2.51 4.36
C ARG A 75 -2.00 1.46 5.11
N ALA A 76 -2.02 1.53 6.45
CA ALA A 76 -2.68 0.58 7.32
C ALA A 76 -4.17 0.89 7.46
N ARG A 77 -4.83 1.17 6.33
CA ARG A 77 -6.27 1.39 6.30
C ARG A 77 -6.96 0.09 5.93
N TRP A 78 -7.81 -0.39 6.84
CA TRP A 78 -8.71 -1.50 6.58
C TRP A 78 -9.99 -0.99 5.89
N ILE A 79 -10.55 -1.82 5.01
CA ILE A 79 -11.85 -1.55 4.38
C ILE A 79 -12.95 -1.71 5.43
N THR A 80 -13.93 -0.80 5.45
CA THR A 80 -15.09 -0.97 6.34
C THR A 80 -16.10 -1.95 5.74
N GLN A 81 -17.01 -2.49 6.56
CA GLN A 81 -18.06 -3.40 6.07
C GLN A 81 -18.93 -2.75 4.99
N ALA A 82 -19.27 -1.47 5.15
CA ALA A 82 -20.05 -0.72 4.17
C ALA A 82 -19.29 -0.58 2.83
N GLU A 83 -18.00 -0.28 2.88
CA GLU A 83 -17.15 -0.19 1.69
C GLU A 83 -16.97 -1.53 0.98
N ALA A 84 -16.85 -2.63 1.75
CA ALA A 84 -16.82 -3.98 1.21
C ALA A 84 -18.12 -4.33 0.49
N GLN A 85 -19.26 -3.99 1.08
CA GLN A 85 -20.58 -4.21 0.49
C GLN A 85 -20.75 -3.42 -0.82
N THR A 86 -20.41 -2.12 -0.82
CA THR A 86 -20.43 -1.29 -2.03
C THR A 86 -19.51 -1.85 -3.13
N LEU A 87 -18.36 -2.42 -2.76
CA LEU A 87 -17.44 -3.04 -3.71
C LEU A 87 -18.04 -4.29 -4.37
N ILE A 88 -18.74 -5.12 -3.59
CA ILE A 88 -19.43 -6.32 -4.09
C ILE A 88 -20.57 -5.93 -5.02
N GLU A 89 -21.41 -4.97 -4.62
CA GLU A 89 -22.53 -4.46 -5.44
C GLU A 89 -22.04 -3.87 -6.76
N ALA A 90 -20.94 -3.11 -6.73
CA ALA A 90 -20.33 -2.57 -7.94
C ALA A 90 -19.76 -3.65 -8.87
N ALA A 91 -19.31 -4.79 -8.31
CA ALA A 91 -18.87 -5.94 -9.09
C ALA A 91 -20.06 -6.69 -9.70
N GLU A 92 -21.15 -6.86 -8.96
CA GLU A 92 -22.40 -7.48 -9.43
C GLU A 92 -23.07 -6.65 -10.55
N ALA A 93 -23.04 -5.32 -10.43
CA ALA A 93 -23.63 -4.39 -11.39
C ALA A 93 -22.89 -4.33 -12.74
N LYS A 94 -21.73 -4.99 -12.90
CA LYS A 94 -20.94 -5.01 -14.13
C LYS A 94 -20.88 -6.43 -14.74
N PRO A 95 -21.92 -6.87 -15.47
CA PRO A 95 -21.95 -8.19 -16.10
C PRO A 95 -20.79 -8.47 -17.07
N GLN A 96 -20.19 -7.41 -17.64
CA GLN A 96 -19.03 -7.53 -18.53
C GLN A 96 -17.73 -7.88 -17.79
N ALA A 97 -17.66 -7.58 -16.48
CA ALA A 97 -16.51 -7.86 -15.62
C ALA A 97 -16.76 -9.17 -14.88
N THR A 98 -16.75 -10.26 -15.64
CA THR A 98 -16.80 -11.67 -15.22
C THR A 98 -17.58 -12.04 -13.96
N HIS A 99 -18.60 -12.88 -14.14
CA HIS A 99 -19.53 -13.37 -13.10
C HIS A 99 -18.90 -13.87 -11.79
N TYR A 100 -17.63 -14.29 -11.78
CA TYR A 100 -16.92 -14.75 -10.57
C TYR A 100 -16.32 -13.63 -9.71
N LEU A 101 -16.30 -12.38 -10.18
CA LEU A 101 -15.64 -11.29 -9.46
C LEU A 101 -16.26 -11.01 -8.07
N PRO A 102 -17.60 -10.99 -7.89
CA PRO A 102 -18.21 -10.85 -6.57
C PRO A 102 -17.79 -11.97 -5.61
N ASP A 103 -17.82 -13.22 -6.06
CA ASP A 103 -17.41 -14.37 -5.24
C ASP A 103 -15.92 -14.34 -4.88
N PHE A 104 -15.08 -13.91 -5.82
CA PHE A 104 -13.66 -13.70 -5.58
C PHE A 104 -13.41 -12.65 -4.50
N ILE A 105 -14.14 -11.53 -4.53
CA ILE A 105 -14.04 -10.47 -3.51
C ILE A 105 -14.51 -11.00 -2.15
N ARG A 106 -15.64 -11.70 -2.09
CA ARG A 106 -16.17 -12.31 -0.86
C ARG A 106 -15.15 -13.28 -0.24
N LEU A 107 -14.56 -14.14 -1.07
CA LEU A 107 -13.55 -15.10 -0.61
C LEU A 107 -12.28 -14.38 -0.12
N ALA A 108 -11.82 -13.34 -0.82
CA ALA A 108 -10.65 -12.57 -0.42
C ALA A 108 -10.84 -11.88 0.94
N ILE A 109 -12.01 -11.28 1.18
CA ILE A 109 -12.34 -10.59 2.43
C ILE A 109 -12.42 -11.58 3.60
N ASN A 110 -13.10 -12.72 3.40
CA ASN A 110 -13.30 -13.71 4.47
C ASN A 110 -12.03 -14.48 4.84
N THR A 111 -11.13 -14.71 3.87
CA THR A 111 -9.94 -15.57 4.09
C THR A 111 -8.65 -14.79 4.33
N GLY A 112 -8.61 -13.50 3.95
CA GLY A 112 -7.38 -12.68 4.01
C GLY A 112 -6.22 -13.28 3.22
N MET A 113 -6.51 -14.10 2.20
CA MET A 113 -5.51 -14.71 1.33
C MET A 113 -4.86 -13.66 0.43
N ARG A 114 -3.58 -13.84 0.12
CA ARG A 114 -2.94 -13.00 -0.89
C ARG A 114 -3.54 -13.30 -2.27
N ARG A 115 -3.60 -12.29 -3.15
CA ARG A 115 -4.09 -12.45 -4.53
C ARG A 115 -3.52 -13.67 -5.25
N GLY A 116 -2.21 -13.93 -5.12
CA GLY A 116 -1.57 -15.09 -5.75
C GLY A 116 -2.00 -16.43 -5.14
N GLU A 117 -2.17 -16.49 -3.82
CA GLU A 117 -2.66 -17.67 -3.11
C GLU A 117 -4.12 -17.98 -3.52
N LEU A 118 -4.93 -16.93 -3.70
CA LEU A 118 -6.34 -17.03 -4.07
C LEU A 118 -6.55 -17.45 -5.53
N LEU A 119 -5.80 -16.84 -6.46
CA LEU A 119 -5.85 -17.18 -7.88
C LEU A 119 -5.28 -18.57 -8.18
N GLY A 120 -4.33 -19.02 -7.37
CA GLY A 120 -3.72 -20.34 -7.48
C GLY A 120 -4.35 -21.37 -6.55
N LEU A 121 -5.58 -21.17 -6.05
CA LEU A 121 -6.25 -22.14 -5.19
C LEU A 121 -6.83 -23.30 -6.03
N GLU A 122 -6.61 -24.54 -5.58
CA GLU A 122 -7.15 -25.75 -6.20
C GLU A 122 -8.12 -26.46 -5.25
N TRP A 123 -9.10 -27.17 -5.80
CA TRP A 123 -10.12 -27.89 -5.02
C TRP A 123 -9.55 -28.95 -4.07
N ASN A 124 -8.42 -29.57 -4.41
CA ASN A 124 -7.71 -30.55 -3.57
C ASN A 124 -7.20 -29.97 -2.24
N ARG A 125 -7.15 -28.64 -2.11
CA ARG A 125 -6.69 -27.91 -0.92
C ARG A 125 -7.84 -27.37 -0.06
N VAL A 126 -9.08 -27.60 -0.47
CA VAL A 126 -10.27 -27.14 0.23
C VAL A 126 -10.96 -28.33 0.88
N ASP A 127 -10.96 -28.36 2.21
CA ASP A 127 -11.69 -29.35 2.99
C ASP A 127 -12.96 -28.72 3.54
N PHE A 128 -14.08 -29.03 2.89
CA PHE A 128 -15.40 -28.58 3.31
C PHE A 128 -15.91 -29.30 4.56
N SER A 129 -15.39 -30.49 4.87
CA SER A 129 -15.77 -31.22 6.09
C SER A 129 -15.16 -30.57 7.33
N ALA A 130 -13.89 -30.16 7.22
CA ALA A 130 -13.18 -29.44 8.26
C ALA A 130 -13.39 -27.91 8.21
N ASN A 131 -13.98 -27.37 7.14
CA ASN A 131 -14.06 -25.94 6.84
C ASN A 131 -12.67 -25.28 6.82
N LEU A 132 -11.69 -25.92 6.18
CA LEU A 132 -10.30 -25.45 6.14
C LEU A 132 -9.78 -25.37 4.71
N ILE A 133 -8.99 -24.32 4.44
CA ILE A 133 -8.15 -24.20 3.25
C ILE A 133 -6.70 -24.45 3.67
N TYR A 134 -6.06 -25.40 3.01
CA TYR A 134 -4.66 -25.74 3.27
C TYR A 134 -3.74 -25.05 2.26
N LEU A 135 -2.88 -24.16 2.75
CA LEU A 135 -1.84 -23.53 1.94
C LEU A 135 -0.49 -24.15 2.28
N ALA A 136 0.06 -24.92 1.34
CA ALA A 136 1.42 -25.45 1.43
C ALA A 136 2.46 -24.34 1.22
N GLY A 137 3.68 -24.53 1.76
CA GLY A 137 4.75 -23.53 1.71
C GLY A 137 5.11 -23.07 0.28
N MET A 138 4.97 -23.93 -0.72
CA MET A 138 5.20 -23.57 -2.13
C MET A 138 4.23 -22.52 -2.69
N TYR A 139 3.06 -22.37 -2.08
CA TYR A 139 2.05 -21.40 -2.48
C TYR A 139 2.07 -20.12 -1.65
N THR A 140 2.85 -20.07 -0.56
CA THR A 140 2.96 -18.89 0.29
C THR A 140 4.29 -18.19 0.09
N LYS A 141 4.28 -16.86 0.01
CA LYS A 141 5.51 -16.04 -0.11
C LYS A 141 6.52 -16.30 1.03
N SER A 142 6.06 -16.85 2.16
CA SER A 142 6.89 -17.12 3.35
C SER A 142 7.43 -18.55 3.40
N GLY A 143 7.04 -19.46 2.50
CA GLY A 143 7.46 -20.86 2.57
C GLY A 143 6.85 -21.65 3.74
N LYS A 144 5.86 -21.09 4.44
CA LYS A 144 5.24 -21.70 5.63
C LYS A 144 3.88 -22.31 5.30
N HIS A 145 3.63 -23.49 5.85
CA HIS A 145 2.32 -24.11 5.84
C HIS A 145 1.38 -23.33 6.75
N ARG A 146 0.17 -23.06 6.28
CA ARG A 146 -0.90 -22.51 7.14
C ARG A 146 -2.25 -23.03 6.72
N SER A 147 -3.12 -23.25 7.69
CA SER A 147 -4.54 -23.53 7.50
C SER A 147 -5.34 -22.23 7.68
N ILE A 148 -6.25 -21.95 6.76
CA ILE A 148 -7.17 -20.81 6.85
C ILE A 148 -8.57 -21.36 7.09
N PRO A 149 -9.28 -20.94 8.15
CA PRO A 149 -10.67 -21.31 8.34
C PRO A 149 -11.55 -20.70 7.25
N ILE A 150 -12.46 -21.49 6.71
CA ILE A 150 -13.54 -21.03 5.87
C ILE A 150 -14.62 -20.54 6.83
N MET A 151 -14.74 -19.22 6.98
CA MET A 151 -15.89 -18.66 7.69
C MET A 151 -17.16 -19.05 6.92
N ARG A 152 -18.16 -19.57 7.64
CA ARG A 152 -19.52 -19.62 7.09
C ARG A 152 -19.95 -18.19 6.82
N ALA A 153 -20.57 -17.95 5.67
CA ALA A 153 -21.21 -16.67 5.41
C ALA A 153 -22.08 -16.34 6.61
N HIS A 154 -21.79 -15.23 7.29
CA HIS A 154 -22.61 -14.78 8.40
C HIS A 154 -24.05 -14.66 7.89
N GLU A 155 -24.93 -15.51 8.41
CA GLU A 155 -26.37 -15.32 8.27
C GLU A 155 -26.70 -14.02 8.99
N THR A 156 -26.81 -12.95 8.21
CA THR A 156 -27.23 -11.64 8.70
C THR A 156 -28.66 -11.79 9.22
N HIS A 157 -28.84 -11.67 10.53
CA HIS A 157 -30.15 -11.39 11.13
C HIS A 157 -30.62 -9.97 10.82
#